data_AF-A0AA95MV36-F1
#
_entry.id   AF-A0AA95MV36-F1
#
_cell.length_a   1.000
_cell.length_b   1.000
_cell.length_c   1.000
_cell.angle_alpha   90.00
_cell.angle_beta   90.00
_cell.angle_gamma   90.00
#
_symmetry.space_group_name_H-M   'P 1'
#
loop_
_entity.id
_entity.type
_entity.pdbx_description
1 polymer ?
#
loop_
_entity_poly.entity_id
_entity_poly.type
_entity_poly.pdbx_seq_one_letter_code
_entity_poly.pdbx_strand_id
1 'polypeptide(L)'
;MKQSVYLSMEMQAGTEKLAEALVLRGFPVRVENDFITLPNGSQQDFHQLKRFLEKMQIPVFWNGDRFQLLTNHFPLQKMKEIIHFHGREHLVHMEGYHFKWRSFVNRRYGIRTNTINLCPFTAIMVKALNEAGIVTLTGCNGHGKHNPNFQLSGVYYGVWFSIIQQKYMKNLALHYKWKVNYLHEACNAVIMANKLAEERWDMKKVLADCYKMAAVLTENKAELRDWKRRTFKRNMKETAEALKETGDVHQLFDWMKKTANV
;
A
#
# COMPACT_ATOMS: atom_id res chain seq x y z
N MET A 1 -22.16 5.56 26.94
CA MET A 1 -22.34 4.32 26.15
C MET A 1 -21.54 4.44 24.86
N LYS A 2 -20.61 3.53 24.57
CA LYS A 2 -19.97 3.48 23.24
C LYS A 2 -21.02 2.98 22.25
N GLN A 3 -21.34 3.75 21.21
CA GLN A 3 -22.22 3.31 20.13
C GLN A 3 -21.68 2.00 19.54
N SER A 4 -22.58 1.05 19.28
CA SER A 4 -22.23 -0.20 18.60
C SER A 4 -21.65 0.11 17.22
N VAL A 5 -20.55 -0.54 16.86
CA VAL A 5 -19.93 -0.44 15.52
C VAL A 5 -20.94 -0.76 14.41
N TYR A 6 -21.90 -1.66 14.69
CA TYR A 6 -22.98 -1.98 13.77
C TYR A 6 -23.93 -0.79 13.56
N LEU A 7 -24.33 -0.11 14.63
CA LEU A 7 -25.19 1.08 14.56
C LEU A 7 -24.49 2.25 13.85
N SER A 8 -23.18 2.46 14.11
CA SER A 8 -22.41 3.50 13.41
C SER A 8 -22.28 3.21 11.91
N MET A 9 -22.15 1.94 11.53
CA MET A 9 -22.15 1.55 10.12
C MET A 9 -23.55 1.71 9.51
N GLU A 10 -24.65 1.43 10.20
CA GLU A 10 -25.99 1.61 9.61
C GLU A 10 -26.31 3.08 9.28
N MET A 11 -25.85 4.02 10.10
CA MET A 11 -26.10 5.47 9.95
C MET A 11 -25.29 6.16 8.85
N GLN A 12 -24.25 5.52 8.32
CA GLN A 12 -23.42 6.04 7.24
C GLN A 12 -24.17 6.03 5.90
N ALA A 13 -24.03 7.09 5.10
CA ALA A 13 -24.71 7.19 3.81
C ALA A 13 -24.24 6.07 2.85
N GLY A 14 -25.11 5.60 1.95
CA GLY A 14 -24.76 4.53 1.01
C GLY A 14 -23.49 4.82 0.20
N THR A 15 -23.31 6.06 -0.24
CA THR A 15 -22.11 6.52 -0.95
C THR A 15 -20.84 6.37 -0.11
N GLU A 16 -20.88 6.75 1.17
CA GLU A 16 -19.74 6.64 2.07
C GLU A 16 -19.36 5.18 2.33
N LYS A 17 -20.35 4.29 2.48
CA LYS A 17 -20.13 2.84 2.59
C LYS A 17 -19.46 2.26 1.35
N LEU A 18 -19.92 2.66 0.15
CA LEU A 18 -19.31 2.25 -1.10
C LEU A 18 -17.86 2.76 -1.17
N ALA A 19 -17.63 4.03 -0.85
CA ALA A 19 -16.30 4.62 -0.86
C ALA A 19 -15.35 3.90 0.12
N GLU A 20 -15.81 3.60 1.33
CA GLU A 20 -15.02 2.86 2.32
C GLU A 20 -14.67 1.46 1.81
N ALA A 21 -15.64 0.71 1.26
CA ALA A 21 -15.37 -0.60 0.70
C ALA A 21 -14.36 -0.55 -0.46
N LEU A 22 -14.44 0.47 -1.32
CA LEU A 22 -13.49 0.72 -2.40
C LEU A 22 -12.09 1.05 -1.87
N VAL A 23 -11.97 1.91 -0.85
CA VAL A 23 -10.70 2.22 -0.17
C VAL A 23 -10.07 0.97 0.42
N LEU A 24 -10.85 0.19 1.18
CA LEU A 24 -10.38 -1.05 1.79
C LEU A 24 -9.97 -2.11 0.75
N ARG A 25 -10.58 -2.08 -0.45
CA ARG A 25 -10.16 -2.89 -1.59
C ARG A 25 -8.92 -2.34 -2.30
N GLY A 26 -8.51 -1.11 -2.01
CA GLY A 26 -7.30 -0.46 -2.54
C GLY A 26 -7.55 0.52 -3.69
N PHE A 27 -8.78 0.95 -3.92
CA PHE A 27 -9.05 2.09 -4.80
C PHE A 27 -8.83 3.39 -4.01
N PRO A 28 -7.99 4.32 -4.47
CA PRO A 28 -7.73 5.57 -3.76
C PRO A 28 -8.87 6.57 -4.00
N VAL A 29 -10.08 6.25 -3.54
CA VAL A 29 -11.27 7.08 -3.73
C VAL A 29 -11.47 8.07 -2.58
N ARG A 30 -12.20 9.15 -2.85
CA ARG A 30 -12.65 10.13 -1.86
C ARG A 30 -14.11 10.51 -2.14
N VAL A 31 -14.85 10.84 -1.09
CA VAL A 31 -16.20 11.42 -1.19
C VAL A 31 -16.11 12.95 -1.12
N GLU A 32 -16.72 13.64 -2.09
CA GLU A 32 -16.84 15.09 -2.16
C GLU A 32 -18.25 15.44 -2.66
N ASN A 33 -19.08 16.07 -1.82
CA ASN A 33 -20.47 16.44 -2.13
C ASN A 33 -21.29 15.27 -2.71
N ASP A 34 -21.30 14.12 -2.02
CA ASP A 34 -21.92 12.85 -2.45
C ASP A 34 -21.38 12.22 -3.75
N PHE A 35 -20.36 12.80 -4.37
CA PHE A 35 -19.64 12.17 -5.47
C PHE A 35 -18.39 11.46 -4.96
N ILE A 36 -18.14 10.28 -5.51
CA ILE A 36 -16.90 9.54 -5.35
C ILE A 36 -15.96 9.94 -6.49
N THR A 37 -14.76 10.37 -6.12
CA THR A 37 -13.68 10.80 -7.04
C THR A 37 -12.43 9.95 -6.83
N LEU A 38 -11.52 9.95 -7.80
CA LEU A 38 -10.19 9.31 -7.69
C LEU A 38 -9.13 10.41 -7.75
N PRO A 39 -8.79 11.07 -6.63
CA PRO A 39 -7.74 12.09 -6.61
C PRO A 39 -6.41 11.44 -7.01
N ASN A 40 -5.93 11.71 -8.23
CA ASN A 40 -4.77 11.11 -8.91
C ASN A 40 -5.02 9.79 -9.66
N GLY A 41 -6.27 9.39 -9.89
CA GLY A 41 -6.61 8.27 -10.76
C GLY A 41 -6.23 8.54 -12.21
N SER A 42 -5.57 7.58 -12.86
CA SER A 42 -5.39 7.63 -14.32
C SER A 42 -6.67 7.20 -15.03
N GLN A 43 -6.77 7.50 -16.33
CA GLN A 43 -7.87 6.98 -17.18
C GLN A 43 -7.99 5.45 -17.11
N GLN A 44 -6.87 4.75 -16.93
CA GLN A 44 -6.87 3.30 -16.74
C GLN A 44 -7.46 2.89 -15.38
N ASP A 45 -7.18 3.63 -14.30
CA ASP A 45 -7.77 3.36 -12.97
C ASP A 45 -9.30 3.58 -13.01
N PHE A 46 -9.77 4.64 -13.68
CA PHE A 46 -11.19 4.90 -13.90
C PHE A 46 -11.87 3.78 -14.69
N HIS A 47 -11.28 3.38 -15.81
CA HIS A 47 -11.79 2.29 -16.63
C HIS A 47 -11.87 0.96 -15.87
N GLN A 48 -10.86 0.66 -15.06
CA GLN A 48 -10.85 -0.52 -14.20
C GLN A 48 -11.95 -0.46 -13.14
N LEU A 49 -12.11 0.70 -12.48
CA LEU A 49 -13.15 0.88 -11.47
C LEU A 49 -14.54 0.77 -12.09
N LYS A 50 -14.78 1.36 -13.27
CA LYS A 50 -16.06 1.25 -13.97
C LYS A 50 -16.42 -0.20 -14.26
N ARG A 51 -15.51 -0.95 -14.89
CA ARG A 51 -15.69 -2.39 -15.15
C ARG A 51 -15.89 -3.19 -13.87
N PHE A 52 -15.21 -2.81 -12.80
CA PHE A 52 -15.36 -3.45 -11.50
C PHE A 52 -16.76 -3.22 -10.91
N LEU A 53 -17.25 -1.98 -10.89
CA LEU A 53 -18.58 -1.63 -10.38
C LEU A 53 -19.69 -2.29 -11.20
N GLU A 54 -19.55 -2.31 -12.54
CA GLU A 54 -20.46 -3.02 -13.45
C GLU A 54 -20.49 -4.52 -13.15
N LYS A 55 -19.32 -5.16 -13.00
CA LYS A 55 -19.21 -6.59 -12.66
C LYS A 55 -19.86 -6.91 -11.31
N MET A 56 -19.75 -6.00 -10.33
CA MET A 56 -20.35 -6.17 -9.01
C MET A 56 -21.85 -5.81 -8.98
N GLN A 57 -22.40 -5.37 -10.11
CA GLN A 57 -23.78 -4.90 -10.29
C GLN A 57 -24.13 -3.77 -9.32
N ILE A 58 -23.21 -2.82 -9.15
CA ILE A 58 -23.40 -1.66 -8.28
C ILE A 58 -23.98 -0.51 -9.12
N PRO A 59 -25.20 -0.05 -8.83
CA PRO A 59 -25.85 0.98 -9.63
C PRO A 59 -25.23 2.33 -9.33
N VAL A 60 -24.48 2.88 -10.29
CA VAL A 60 -23.82 4.18 -10.16
C VAL A 60 -24.15 5.08 -11.36
N PHE A 61 -24.26 6.37 -11.09
CA PHE A 61 -24.32 7.41 -12.11
C PHE A 61 -22.94 8.03 -12.29
N TRP A 62 -22.45 8.05 -13.53
CA TRP A 62 -21.17 8.66 -13.88
C TRP A 62 -21.38 10.07 -14.41
N ASN A 63 -20.60 11.02 -13.90
CA ASN A 63 -20.56 12.42 -14.35
C ASN A 63 -19.10 12.81 -14.61
N GLY A 64 -18.58 12.45 -15.80
CA GLY A 64 -17.15 12.59 -16.10
C GLY A 64 -16.29 11.71 -15.20
N ASP A 65 -15.29 12.30 -14.56
CA ASP A 65 -14.30 11.62 -13.69
C ASP A 65 -14.78 11.44 -12.23
N ARG A 66 -16.09 11.48 -12.00
CA ARG A 66 -16.71 11.25 -10.69
C ARG A 66 -18.01 10.46 -10.84
N PHE A 67 -18.43 9.78 -9.79
CA PHE A 67 -19.64 8.98 -9.81
C PHE A 67 -20.37 9.00 -8.48
N GLN A 68 -21.67 8.74 -8.50
CA GLN A 68 -22.52 8.69 -7.32
C GLN A 68 -23.27 7.37 -7.28
N LEU A 69 -23.49 6.83 -6.07
CA LEU A 69 -24.34 5.67 -5.86
C LEU A 69 -25.81 6.06 -6.10
N LEU A 70 -26.54 5.27 -6.90
CA LEU A 70 -27.95 5.53 -7.24
C LEU A 70 -28.96 5.01 -6.22
N THR A 71 -28.49 4.47 -5.10
CA THR A 71 -29.32 3.92 -4.03
C THR A 71 -28.98 4.57 -2.69
N ASN A 72 -30.01 4.90 -1.91
CA ASN A 72 -29.82 5.53 -0.60
C ASN A 72 -29.11 4.60 0.40
N HIS A 73 -29.37 3.29 0.29
CA HIS A 73 -28.76 2.26 1.12
C HIS A 73 -27.73 1.47 0.33
N PHE A 74 -26.59 1.16 0.95
CA PHE A 74 -25.59 0.25 0.43
C PHE A 74 -25.40 -0.93 1.40
N PRO A 75 -25.76 -2.17 1.02
CA PRO A 75 -25.74 -3.31 1.93
C PRO A 75 -24.34 -3.67 2.43
N LEU A 76 -24.23 -4.02 3.72
CA LEU A 76 -22.96 -4.49 4.31
C LEU A 76 -22.40 -5.73 3.60
N GLN A 77 -23.26 -6.60 3.07
CA GLN A 77 -22.84 -7.76 2.32
C GLN A 77 -22.11 -7.36 1.03
N LYS A 78 -22.58 -6.32 0.33
CA LYS A 78 -21.92 -5.79 -0.86
C LYS A 78 -20.57 -5.15 -0.54
N MET A 79 -20.45 -4.46 0.59
CA MET A 79 -19.15 -3.98 1.07
C MET A 79 -18.16 -5.14 1.26
N LYS A 80 -18.60 -6.23 1.92
CA LYS A 80 -17.76 -7.42 2.11
C LYS A 80 -17.35 -8.01 0.76
N GLU A 81 -18.27 -8.17 -0.17
CA GLU A 81 -17.99 -8.68 -1.52
C GLU A 81 -16.93 -7.84 -2.24
N ILE A 82 -16.99 -6.51 -2.16
CA ILE A 82 -15.97 -5.61 -2.72
C ILE A 82 -14.60 -5.87 -2.07
N ILE A 83 -14.55 -5.85 -0.73
CA ILE A 83 -13.29 -5.99 0.03
C ILE A 83 -12.62 -7.34 -0.25
N HIS A 84 -13.41 -8.40 -0.36
CA HIS A 84 -12.94 -9.77 -0.56
C HIS A 84 -12.71 -10.12 -2.03
N PHE A 85 -13.01 -9.22 -2.97
CA PHE A 85 -12.93 -9.53 -4.39
C PHE A 85 -11.53 -10.02 -4.77
N HIS A 86 -11.48 -11.29 -5.18
CA HIS A 86 -10.24 -11.99 -5.42
C HIS A 86 -9.39 -11.30 -6.49
N GLY A 87 -8.12 -11.14 -6.15
CA GLY A 87 -7.09 -10.74 -7.10
C GLY A 87 -6.85 -11.81 -8.15
N ARG A 88 -5.92 -11.51 -9.07
CA ARG A 88 -5.44 -12.46 -10.07
C ARG A 88 -3.93 -12.46 -10.03
N GLU A 89 -3.35 -13.63 -10.31
CA GLU A 89 -1.93 -13.71 -10.53
C GLU A 89 -1.54 -12.73 -11.65
N HIS A 90 -0.50 -11.95 -11.39
CA HIS A 90 0.03 -11.00 -12.35
C HIS A 90 1.54 -10.99 -12.19
N LEU A 91 2.24 -11.20 -13.29
CA LEU A 91 3.70 -11.16 -13.29
C LEU A 91 4.13 -9.70 -13.36
N VAL A 92 4.92 -9.27 -12.38
CA VAL A 92 5.63 -7.99 -12.44
C VAL A 92 7.01 -8.29 -12.99
N HIS A 93 7.20 -8.04 -14.29
CA HIS A 93 8.50 -8.23 -14.92
C HIS A 93 9.48 -7.15 -14.43
N MET A 94 10.57 -7.59 -13.80
CA MET A 94 11.62 -6.71 -13.31
C MET A 94 12.96 -7.13 -13.88
N GLU A 95 13.62 -6.20 -14.57
CA GLU A 95 15.02 -6.35 -14.96
C GLU A 95 15.98 -5.94 -13.82
N GLY A 96 17.24 -6.39 -13.91
CA GLY A 96 18.26 -6.14 -12.89
C GLY A 96 18.52 -4.65 -12.59
N TYR A 97 18.29 -3.75 -13.55
CA TYR A 97 18.48 -2.30 -13.32
C TYR A 97 17.52 -1.73 -12.28
N HIS A 98 16.37 -2.37 -12.06
CA HIS A 98 15.39 -1.91 -11.09
C HIS A 98 15.89 -1.98 -9.64
N PHE A 99 16.86 -2.86 -9.38
CA PHE A 99 17.46 -3.10 -8.06
C PHE A 99 18.72 -2.24 -7.81
N LYS A 100 19.10 -1.38 -8.75
CA LYS A 100 20.31 -0.53 -8.67
C LYS A 100 20.03 0.80 -7.98
N TRP A 101 21.06 1.43 -7.42
CA TRP A 101 20.96 2.73 -6.75
C TRP A 101 20.32 3.81 -7.63
N ARG A 102 20.69 3.83 -8.92
CA ARG A 102 20.12 4.75 -9.91
C ARG A 102 18.59 4.65 -9.99
N SER A 103 18.01 3.46 -9.89
CA SER A 103 16.56 3.26 -9.89
C SER A 103 15.92 3.82 -8.61
N PHE A 104 16.55 3.56 -7.45
CA PHE A 104 16.10 4.07 -6.15
C PHE A 104 16.00 5.61 -6.10
N VAL A 105 17.06 6.30 -6.56
CA VAL A 105 17.15 7.76 -6.50
C VAL A 105 16.23 8.45 -7.51
N ASN A 106 16.10 7.90 -8.73
CA ASN A 106 15.39 8.58 -9.82
C ASN A 106 13.87 8.39 -9.78
N ARG A 107 13.37 7.26 -9.29
CA ARG A 107 11.93 6.97 -9.32
C ARG A 107 11.21 7.81 -8.27
N ARG A 108 10.34 8.72 -8.72
CA ARG A 108 9.49 9.52 -7.82
C ARG A 108 8.29 8.74 -7.30
N TYR A 109 7.73 7.88 -8.14
CA TYR A 109 6.58 7.02 -7.84
C TYR A 109 6.97 5.55 -8.04
N GLY A 110 6.19 4.68 -7.42
CA GLY A 110 6.26 3.25 -7.60
C GLY A 110 5.62 2.76 -8.90
N ILE A 111 5.37 1.45 -8.98
CA ILE A 111 4.74 0.81 -10.14
C ILE A 111 3.23 1.07 -10.07
N ARG A 112 2.63 1.43 -11.20
CA ARG A 112 1.18 1.46 -11.33
C ARG A 112 0.67 0.03 -11.42
N THR A 113 -0.04 -0.40 -10.38
CA THR A 113 -0.66 -1.72 -10.32
C THR A 113 -2.17 -1.59 -10.50
N ASN A 114 -2.75 -2.54 -11.25
CA ASN A 114 -4.19 -2.67 -11.36
C ASN A 114 -4.74 -3.18 -10.03
N THR A 115 -5.59 -2.37 -9.39
CA THR A 115 -6.13 -2.67 -8.05
C THR A 115 -6.84 -4.02 -8.02
N ILE A 116 -7.60 -4.37 -9.06
CA ILE A 116 -8.38 -5.63 -9.09
C ILE A 116 -7.50 -6.88 -9.20
N ASN A 117 -6.25 -6.73 -9.66
CA ASN A 117 -5.32 -7.85 -9.74
C ASN A 117 -4.62 -8.10 -8.40
N LEU A 118 -4.50 -7.07 -7.55
CA LEU A 118 -3.85 -7.19 -6.25
C LEU A 118 -4.65 -8.07 -5.30
N CYS A 119 -3.92 -8.73 -4.39
CA CYS A 119 -4.48 -9.56 -3.34
C CYS A 119 -5.37 -8.71 -2.39
N PRO A 120 -6.60 -9.17 -2.04
CA PRO A 120 -7.45 -8.45 -1.11
C PRO A 120 -6.75 -8.28 0.25
N PHE A 121 -7.21 -7.33 1.05
CA PHE A 121 -6.66 -6.93 2.36
C PHE A 121 -5.29 -6.25 2.35
N THR A 122 -4.49 -6.42 1.29
CA THR A 122 -3.15 -5.85 1.18
C THR A 122 -3.02 -4.81 0.06
N ALA A 123 -3.97 -4.79 -0.88
CA ALA A 123 -3.98 -3.89 -2.03
C ALA A 123 -3.85 -2.40 -1.65
N ILE A 124 -4.55 -1.95 -0.60
CA ILE A 124 -4.47 -0.57 -0.11
C ILE A 124 -3.03 -0.16 0.23
N MET A 125 -2.28 -1.04 0.90
CA MET A 125 -0.90 -0.79 1.29
C MET A 125 0.03 -0.78 0.07
N VAL A 126 -0.16 -1.69 -0.90
CA VAL A 126 0.61 -1.67 -2.16
C VAL A 126 0.44 -0.35 -2.89
N LYS A 127 -0.79 0.17 -2.98
CA LYS A 127 -1.07 1.44 -3.66
C LYS A 127 -0.46 2.62 -2.90
N ALA A 128 -0.60 2.65 -1.58
CA ALA A 128 -0.02 3.70 -0.73
C ALA A 128 1.52 3.73 -0.77
N LEU A 129 2.19 2.56 -0.72
CA LEU A 129 3.65 2.45 -0.85
C LEU A 129 4.13 3.02 -2.19
N ASN A 130 3.51 2.58 -3.29
CA ASN A 130 3.87 3.05 -4.62
C ASN A 130 3.59 4.55 -4.78
N GLU A 131 2.51 5.07 -4.19
CA GLU A 131 2.23 6.50 -4.21
C GLU A 131 3.25 7.30 -3.39
N ALA A 132 3.70 6.79 -2.24
CA ALA A 132 4.75 7.39 -1.41
C ALA A 132 6.17 7.28 -2.01
N GLY A 133 6.31 6.70 -3.21
CA GLY A 133 7.60 6.57 -3.91
C GLY A 133 8.47 5.43 -3.40
N ILE A 134 7.86 4.44 -2.75
CA ILE A 134 8.47 3.16 -2.36
C ILE A 134 8.03 2.13 -3.40
N VAL A 135 8.96 1.69 -4.25
CA VAL A 135 8.61 0.81 -5.37
C VAL A 135 8.29 -0.59 -4.84
N THR A 136 7.00 -0.91 -4.81
CA THR A 136 6.45 -2.18 -4.35
C THR A 136 5.86 -2.94 -5.52
N LEU A 137 6.34 -4.16 -5.71
CA LEU A 137 5.98 -5.02 -6.84
C LEU A 137 4.59 -5.60 -6.65
N THR A 138 4.39 -6.27 -5.52
CA THR A 138 3.17 -6.97 -5.19
C THR A 138 2.98 -7.08 -3.68
N GLY A 139 1.77 -7.42 -3.27
CA GLY A 139 1.40 -7.73 -1.90
C GLY A 139 0.63 -9.05 -1.84
N CYS A 140 0.90 -9.84 -0.82
CA CYS A 140 0.23 -11.10 -0.56
C CYS A 140 -0.30 -11.09 0.87
N ASN A 141 -1.55 -11.52 1.06
CA ASN A 141 -2.16 -11.63 2.39
C ASN A 141 -1.77 -12.94 3.13
N GLY A 142 -0.85 -13.73 2.56
CA GLY A 142 -0.38 -14.99 3.14
C GLY A 142 -1.36 -16.17 3.00
N HIS A 143 -2.55 -15.94 2.43
CA HIS A 143 -3.59 -16.95 2.21
C HIS A 143 -3.90 -17.78 3.47
N GLY A 144 -3.78 -17.15 4.65
CA GLY A 144 -3.99 -17.77 5.97
C GLY A 144 -2.89 -18.72 6.45
N LYS A 145 -1.92 -19.07 5.61
CA LYS A 145 -0.85 -20.03 5.91
C LYS A 145 0.52 -19.38 6.08
N HIS A 146 0.84 -18.45 5.19
CA HIS A 146 2.12 -17.76 5.14
C HIS A 146 1.99 -16.36 5.73
N ASN A 147 3.13 -15.71 5.96
CA ASN A 147 3.16 -14.34 6.44
C ASN A 147 2.65 -13.38 5.35
N PRO A 148 1.68 -12.51 5.66
CA PRO A 148 1.36 -11.36 4.82
C PRO A 148 2.63 -10.55 4.52
N ASN A 149 2.83 -10.19 3.26
CA ASN A 149 4.08 -9.57 2.84
C ASN A 149 3.94 -8.68 1.60
N PHE A 150 4.92 -7.79 1.42
CA PHE A 150 5.05 -6.87 0.31
C PHE A 150 6.45 -6.95 -0.28
N GLN A 151 6.55 -7.30 -1.56
CA GLN A 151 7.84 -7.39 -2.26
C GLN A 151 8.26 -6.01 -2.76
N LEU A 152 9.49 -5.60 -2.45
CA LEU A 152 10.04 -4.31 -2.86
C LEU A 152 11.05 -4.47 -3.99
N SER A 153 11.25 -3.40 -4.76
CA SER A 153 12.25 -3.32 -5.84
C SER A 153 13.68 -3.11 -5.30
N GLY A 154 14.12 -3.98 -4.39
CA GLY A 154 15.47 -4.03 -3.86
C GLY A 154 15.67 -3.42 -2.48
N VAL A 155 16.85 -3.69 -1.92
CA VAL A 155 17.24 -3.36 -0.54
C VAL A 155 17.10 -1.90 -0.16
N TYR A 156 17.45 -0.97 -1.05
CA TYR A 156 17.39 0.46 -0.75
C TYR A 156 15.98 0.92 -0.40
N TYR A 157 14.94 0.34 -1.03
CA TYR A 157 13.56 0.62 -0.66
C TYR A 157 13.16 -0.01 0.67
N GLY A 158 13.72 -1.17 1.02
CA GLY A 158 13.53 -1.81 2.33
C GLY A 158 14.14 -0.99 3.47
N VAL A 159 15.38 -0.54 3.30
CA VAL A 159 16.05 0.36 4.23
C VAL A 159 15.29 1.68 4.35
N TRP A 160 14.88 2.26 3.22
CA TRP A 160 14.10 3.50 3.21
C TRP A 160 12.76 3.36 3.93
N PHE A 161 12.02 2.28 3.69
CA PHE A 161 10.80 2.00 4.43
C PHE A 161 11.06 1.84 5.94
N SER A 162 12.16 1.19 6.33
CA SER A 162 12.54 1.04 7.74
C SER A 162 12.80 2.39 8.43
N ILE A 163 13.45 3.33 7.73
CA ILE A 163 13.66 4.71 8.22
C ILE A 163 12.31 5.44 8.37
N ILE A 164 11.43 5.32 7.38
CA ILE A 164 10.07 5.89 7.44
C ILE A 164 9.29 5.30 8.61
N GLN A 165 9.36 3.98 8.81
CA GLN A 165 8.66 3.29 9.88
C GLN A 165 9.11 3.80 11.25
N GLN A 166 10.41 3.99 11.46
CA GLN A 166 10.94 4.56 12.72
C GLN A 166 10.45 6.00 12.97
N LYS A 167 10.32 6.81 11.92
CA LYS A 167 9.94 8.23 12.05
C LYS A 167 8.43 8.47 12.15
N TYR A 168 7.64 7.83 11.28
CA TYR A 168 6.21 8.13 11.14
C TYR A 168 5.28 7.04 11.71
N MET A 169 5.79 5.81 11.92
CA MET A 169 4.94 4.67 12.25
C MET A 169 5.23 4.03 13.61
N LYS A 170 6.22 4.55 14.37
CA LYS A 170 6.68 3.98 15.64
C LYS A 170 5.55 3.77 16.66
N ASN A 171 4.58 4.68 16.68
CA ASN A 171 3.50 4.70 17.67
C ASN A 171 2.18 4.11 17.13
N LEU A 172 2.18 3.52 15.93
CA LEU A 172 0.98 2.87 15.42
C LEU A 172 0.66 1.62 16.26
N ALA A 173 -0.54 1.59 16.83
CA ALA A 173 -1.09 0.40 17.45
C ALA A 173 -1.50 -0.61 16.37
N LEU A 174 -0.54 -1.44 15.96
CA LEU A 174 -0.73 -2.52 14.98
C LEU A 174 -0.98 -3.85 15.70
N HIS A 175 -1.73 -4.75 15.06
CA HIS A 175 -1.99 -6.08 15.59
C HIS A 175 -0.79 -7.01 15.39
N TYR A 176 -0.07 -6.86 14.28
CA TYR A 176 1.10 -7.66 13.94
C TYR A 176 2.38 -6.81 13.90
N LYS A 177 3.53 -7.47 14.10
CA LYS A 177 4.84 -6.83 13.96
C LYS A 177 5.29 -6.84 12.50
N TRP A 178 5.25 -5.68 11.86
CA TRP A 178 5.72 -5.52 10.49
C TRP A 178 7.20 -5.14 10.47
N LYS A 179 8.03 -5.91 9.76
CA LYS A 179 9.48 -5.69 9.64
C LYS A 179 9.93 -5.89 8.20
N VAL A 180 11.06 -5.30 7.84
CA VAL A 180 11.71 -5.57 6.56
C VAL A 180 12.66 -6.75 6.73
N ASN A 181 12.45 -7.78 5.92
CA ASN A 181 13.34 -8.92 5.78
C ASN A 181 14.12 -8.78 4.48
N TYR A 182 15.40 -9.10 4.52
CA TYR A 182 16.30 -9.04 3.37
C TYR A 182 16.60 -10.47 2.91
N LEU A 183 16.42 -10.73 1.62
CA LEU A 183 16.58 -12.05 1.01
C LEU A 183 17.71 -12.00 -0.03
N HIS A 184 18.36 -13.15 -0.25
CA HIS A 184 19.40 -13.33 -1.27
C HIS A 184 20.51 -12.28 -1.15
N GLU A 185 21.27 -12.32 -0.05
CA GLU A 185 22.43 -11.42 0.16
C GLU A 185 22.09 -9.93 0.01
N ALA A 186 20.95 -9.52 0.58
CA ALA A 186 20.48 -8.13 0.50
C ALA A 186 20.25 -7.61 -0.92
N CYS A 187 19.97 -8.47 -1.91
CA CYS A 187 19.50 -8.01 -3.21
C CYS A 187 18.01 -7.65 -3.18
N ASN A 188 17.22 -8.41 -2.40
CA ASN A 188 15.78 -8.27 -2.30
C ASN A 188 15.34 -7.85 -0.90
N ALA A 189 14.28 -7.06 -0.83
CA ALA A 189 13.65 -6.66 0.43
C ALA A 189 12.16 -6.95 0.40
N VAL A 190 11.65 -7.44 1.53
CA VAL A 190 10.25 -7.80 1.72
C VAL A 190 9.77 -7.23 3.05
N ILE A 191 8.70 -6.43 3.03
CA ILE A 191 8.02 -6.03 4.26
C ILE A 191 7.13 -7.21 4.65
N MET A 192 7.28 -7.74 5.86
CA MET A 192 6.62 -8.96 6.31
C MET A 192 5.96 -8.76 7.67
N ALA A 193 4.70 -9.20 7.78
CA ALA A 193 4.01 -9.29 9.06
C ALA A 193 4.54 -10.49 9.85
N ASN A 194 4.71 -10.32 11.15
CA ASN A 194 5.08 -11.38 12.08
C ASN A 194 4.05 -11.44 13.20
N LYS A 195 3.58 -12.66 13.46
CA LYS A 195 2.66 -12.99 14.55
C LYS A 195 3.40 -13.79 15.63
N LEU A 196 2.80 -13.93 16.81
CA LEU A 196 3.27 -14.88 17.80
C LEU A 196 3.05 -16.33 17.32
N ALA A 197 3.79 -17.30 17.86
CA ALA A 197 3.81 -18.67 17.36
C ALA A 197 2.40 -19.30 17.38
N GLU A 198 1.69 -19.09 18.48
CA GLU A 198 0.35 -19.61 18.79
C GLU A 198 -0.81 -18.87 18.09
N GLU A 199 -0.59 -17.67 17.56
CA GLU A 199 -1.67 -16.89 16.92
C GLU A 199 -1.99 -17.45 15.51
N ARG A 200 -3.23 -17.28 15.04
CA ARG A 200 -3.58 -17.50 13.62
C ARG A 200 -3.72 -16.17 12.88
N TRP A 201 -3.47 -16.20 11.57
CA TRP A 201 -3.69 -15.00 10.75
C TRP A 201 -5.18 -14.65 10.68
N ASP A 202 -5.51 -13.43 11.09
CA ASP A 202 -6.83 -12.83 10.92
C ASP A 202 -6.74 -11.75 9.84
N MET A 203 -7.39 -11.99 8.70
CA MET A 203 -7.33 -11.09 7.55
C MET A 203 -7.96 -9.72 7.84
N LYS A 204 -8.89 -9.62 8.80
CA LYS A 204 -9.44 -8.33 9.22
C LYS A 204 -8.40 -7.52 9.99
N LYS A 205 -7.62 -8.17 10.87
CA LYS A 205 -6.48 -7.54 11.56
C LYS A 205 -5.40 -7.13 10.57
N VAL A 206 -5.09 -7.98 9.58
CA VAL A 206 -4.14 -7.65 8.50
C VAL A 206 -4.61 -6.42 7.72
N LEU A 207 -5.88 -6.39 7.29
CA LEU A 207 -6.44 -5.22 6.61
C LEU A 207 -6.38 -3.97 7.48
N ALA A 208 -6.72 -4.07 8.76
CA ALA A 208 -6.68 -2.94 9.68
C ALA A 208 -5.26 -2.37 9.84
N ASP A 209 -4.25 -3.23 9.94
CA ASP A 209 -2.84 -2.81 9.98
C ASP A 209 -2.41 -2.15 8.66
N CYS A 210 -2.76 -2.78 7.53
CA CYS A 210 -2.49 -2.24 6.20
C CYS A 210 -3.14 -0.87 6.00
N TYR A 211 -4.38 -0.70 6.44
CA TYR A 211 -5.11 0.57 6.39
C TYR A 211 -4.42 1.65 7.23
N LYS A 212 -4.04 1.35 8.47
CA LYS A 212 -3.33 2.30 9.35
C LYS A 212 -2.00 2.75 8.76
N MET A 213 -1.18 1.81 8.28
CA MET A 213 0.10 2.15 7.64
C MET A 213 -0.10 2.91 6.33
N ALA A 214 -1.08 2.51 5.51
CA ALA A 214 -1.41 3.17 4.26
C ALA A 214 -1.90 4.61 4.48
N ALA A 215 -2.66 4.88 5.54
CA ALA A 215 -3.12 6.22 5.90
C ALA A 215 -1.92 7.16 6.16
N VAL A 216 -0.96 6.72 6.99
CA VAL A 216 0.28 7.48 7.25
C VAL A 216 1.06 7.74 5.97
N LEU A 217 1.23 6.73 5.12
CA LEU A 217 1.93 6.89 3.84
C LEU A 217 1.21 7.87 2.90
N THR A 218 -0.12 7.79 2.83
CA THR A 218 -0.94 8.60 1.92
C THR A 218 -0.96 10.07 2.35
N GLU A 219 -1.07 10.33 3.66
CA GLU A 219 -1.01 11.66 4.24
C GLU A 219 0.34 12.33 3.98
N ASN A 220 1.44 11.58 4.14
CA ASN A 220 2.80 12.11 4.04
C ASN A 220 3.44 11.92 2.64
N LYS A 221 2.71 11.39 1.65
CA LYS A 221 3.27 10.93 0.36
C LYS A 221 4.11 11.97 -0.37
N ALA A 222 3.71 13.24 -0.35
CA ALA A 222 4.44 14.31 -1.02
C ALA A 222 5.76 14.60 -0.30
N GLU A 223 5.70 14.75 1.02
CA GLU A 223 6.86 14.96 1.88
C GLU A 223 7.85 13.79 1.76
N LEU A 224 7.39 12.54 1.82
CA LEU A 224 8.25 11.36 1.72
C LEU A 224 9.03 11.31 0.40
N ARG A 225 8.38 11.61 -0.73
CA ARG A 225 9.03 11.69 -2.04
C ARG A 225 10.05 12.82 -2.09
N ASP A 226 9.71 13.98 -1.54
CA ASP A 226 10.58 15.15 -1.52
C ASP A 226 11.76 14.99 -0.57
N TRP A 227 11.57 14.30 0.55
CA TRP A 227 12.62 13.94 1.50
C TRP A 227 13.61 12.99 0.82
N LYS A 228 13.14 11.88 0.22
CA LYS A 228 14.00 10.95 -0.53
C LYS A 228 14.82 11.68 -1.61
N ARG A 229 14.17 12.53 -2.41
CA ARG A 229 14.78 13.30 -3.50
C ARG A 229 15.84 14.28 -3.01
N ARG A 230 15.62 14.92 -1.86
CA ARG A 230 16.58 15.88 -1.28
C ARG A 230 17.77 15.17 -0.64
N THR A 231 17.53 14.03 0.00
CA THR A 231 18.51 13.25 0.75
C THR A 231 19.43 12.43 -0.14
N PHE A 232 18.89 11.59 -1.02
CA PHE A 232 19.69 10.61 -1.77
C PHE A 232 19.99 11.10 -3.18
N LYS A 233 21.26 11.03 -3.59
CA LYS A 233 21.75 11.59 -4.87
C LYS A 233 22.50 10.55 -5.70
N ARG A 234 22.57 10.79 -7.02
CA ARG A 234 23.23 9.86 -7.96
C ARG A 234 24.72 9.69 -7.67
N ASN A 235 25.41 10.73 -7.22
CA ASN A 235 26.83 10.69 -6.87
C ASN A 235 27.14 9.83 -5.64
N MET A 236 26.13 9.45 -4.85
CA MET A 236 26.29 8.51 -3.72
C MET A 236 26.33 7.04 -4.15
N LYS A 237 26.32 6.76 -5.46
CA LYS A 237 26.24 5.40 -6.02
C LYS A 237 27.34 4.50 -5.50
N GLU A 238 28.59 4.94 -5.56
CA GLU A 238 29.75 4.12 -5.20
C GLU A 238 29.66 3.64 -3.75
N THR A 239 29.37 4.55 -2.81
CA THR A 239 29.16 4.19 -1.40
C THR A 239 27.98 3.25 -1.20
N ALA A 240 26.83 3.54 -1.82
CA ALA A 240 25.62 2.74 -1.64
C ALA A 240 25.71 1.34 -2.26
N GLU A 241 26.41 1.18 -3.37
CA GLU A 241 26.63 -0.12 -4.03
C GLU A 241 27.70 -0.92 -3.27
N ALA A 242 28.80 -0.29 -2.83
CA ALA A 242 29.80 -0.95 -1.99
C ALA A 242 29.21 -1.49 -0.67
N LEU A 243 28.41 -0.67 0.04
CA LEU A 243 27.73 -1.10 1.27
C LEU A 243 26.68 -2.19 1.04
N LYS A 244 26.13 -2.29 -0.17
CA LYS A 244 25.23 -3.40 -0.52
C LYS A 244 26.05 -4.68 -0.76
N GLU A 245 27.19 -4.57 -1.45
CA GLU A 245 28.06 -5.71 -1.79
C GLU A 245 28.70 -6.36 -0.57
N THR A 246 28.88 -5.65 0.55
CA THR A 246 29.34 -6.26 1.81
C THR A 246 28.32 -7.24 2.41
N GLY A 247 27.06 -7.19 1.98
CA GLY A 247 25.96 -7.98 2.57
C GLY A 247 25.49 -7.51 3.95
N ASP A 248 26.15 -6.51 4.55
CA ASP A 248 25.80 -5.97 5.86
C ASP A 248 24.75 -4.85 5.72
N VAL A 249 23.49 -5.24 5.82
CA VAL A 249 22.36 -4.30 5.72
C VAL A 249 22.31 -3.30 6.88
N HIS A 250 22.91 -3.61 8.03
CA HIS A 250 22.94 -2.67 9.15
C HIS A 250 23.80 -1.47 8.83
N GLN A 251 24.96 -1.68 8.22
CA GLN A 251 25.82 -0.57 7.78
C GLN A 251 25.12 0.30 6.72
N LEU A 252 24.45 -0.32 5.75
CA LEU A 252 23.66 0.41 4.76
C LEU A 252 22.52 1.21 5.42
N PHE A 253 21.83 0.61 6.40
CA PHE A 253 20.80 1.27 7.17
C PHE A 253 21.33 2.48 7.92
N ASP A 254 22.41 2.33 8.68
CA ASP A 254 23.01 3.40 9.48
C ASP A 254 23.52 4.54 8.60
N TRP A 255 24.16 4.22 7.47
CA TRP A 255 24.60 5.22 6.51
C TRP A 255 23.42 5.97 5.89
N MET A 256 22.38 5.27 5.42
CA MET A 256 21.19 5.92 4.84
C MET A 256 20.44 6.76 5.88
N LYS A 257 20.34 6.28 7.12
CA LYS A 257 19.70 6.97 8.23
C LYS A 257 20.46 8.25 8.62
N LYS A 258 21.78 8.17 8.78
CA LYS A 258 22.66 9.32 9.01
C LYS A 258 22.52 10.35 7.88
N THR A 259 22.51 9.90 6.62
CA THR A 259 22.32 10.76 5.45
C THR A 259 20.95 11.44 5.46
N ALA A 260 19.93 10.76 5.97
CA ALA A 260 18.57 11.26 6.10
C ALA A 260 18.34 12.18 7.31
N ASN A 261 19.37 12.39 8.16
CA ASN A 261 19.33 13.17 9.40
C ASN A 261 18.26 12.69 10.40
N VAL A 262 18.24 11.38 10.69
CA VAL A 262 17.33 10.72 11.66
C VAL A 262 18.14 9.86 12.63
#